data_AF-Q11D44-F1
#
_entry.id   AF-Q11D44-F1
#
_cell.length_a   1.000
_cell.length_b   1.000
_cell.length_c   1.000
_cell.angle_alpha   90.00
_cell.angle_beta   90.00
_cell.angle_gamma   90.00
#
_symmetry.space_group_name_H-M   'P 1'
#
loop_
_entity.id
_entity.type
_entity.pdbx_description
1 polymer ?
#
loop_
_entity_poly.entity_id
_entity_poly.type
_entity_poly.pdbx_seq_one_letter_code
_entity_poly.pdbx_strand_id
1 'polypeptide(L)'
;MMNAPASLAGLEVGYDVPALPGMAEADIQTPCLILDLDALERNIKKMGDYARAHGMRHRAHGKMHKSVDVLKLQMELGGAIGVCCQKVSEAEVFARAGFKDILVSNQVRDAAKIDRLAKLPAYGARVIVCVDDPANVADLSAAAQKHGTVIECFVEIDCGAGRCGVKTSPEVVEIATAVDAAPGLKFTGIQAYQGAMQHIDGYEERKAKLDAAIAQVKKAVEALKAVGLEPELVSGGGTGSYYFESNSGVYNELQCGSYAFMDADYGRIRDEEGKRIDQGEWENALFILTSVMSHAKPHLAVVDAGLKAQSVDSGLPVVYGRDDVKYIKCSDEHGVVEDPNGVLKINEKLRLVPGHCDPTCNVHDWYVGVRNGKVETLWPVSARGKAY
;
A
#
# COMPACT_ATOMS: atom_id res chain seq x y z
N MET A 1 24.86 6.89 -5.47
CA MET A 1 25.25 5.57 -5.99
C MET A 1 23.99 4.95 -6.56
N MET A 2 23.98 4.62 -7.85
CA MET A 2 22.84 3.93 -8.47
C MET A 2 22.69 2.54 -7.83
N ASN A 3 21.48 2.16 -7.42
CA ASN A 3 21.21 0.84 -6.86
C ASN A 3 21.62 -0.22 -7.89
N ALA A 4 22.49 -1.16 -7.50
CA ALA A 4 22.72 -2.34 -8.32
C ALA A 4 21.39 -3.10 -8.44
N PRO A 5 20.97 -3.52 -9.65
CA PRO A 5 19.80 -4.39 -9.79
C PRO A 5 19.97 -5.63 -8.90
N ALA A 6 18.87 -6.16 -8.37
CA ALA A 6 18.92 -7.40 -7.61
C ALA A 6 19.66 -8.45 -8.45
N SER A 7 20.74 -9.01 -7.89
CA SER A 7 21.52 -10.02 -8.60
C SER A 7 20.64 -11.24 -8.81
N LEU A 8 20.27 -11.50 -10.07
CA LEU A 8 19.56 -12.72 -10.46
C LEU A 8 20.48 -13.94 -10.50
N ALA A 9 21.79 -13.74 -10.34
CA ALA A 9 22.76 -14.83 -10.30
C ALA A 9 22.50 -15.74 -9.09
N GLY A 10 22.34 -17.04 -9.36
CA GLY A 10 22.12 -18.06 -8.34
C GLY A 10 20.66 -18.36 -8.01
N LEU A 11 19.70 -17.65 -8.61
CA LEU A 11 18.28 -18.01 -8.52
C LEU A 11 17.95 -19.14 -9.51
N GLU A 12 17.01 -20.00 -9.12
CA GLU A 12 16.56 -21.17 -9.89
C GLU A 12 15.04 -21.10 -10.11
N VAL A 13 14.64 -21.02 -11.38
CA VAL A 13 13.23 -20.92 -11.77
C VAL A 13 12.46 -22.15 -11.30
N GLY A 14 11.39 -21.94 -10.54
CA GLY A 14 10.55 -23.00 -9.97
C GLY A 14 10.98 -23.47 -8.58
N TYR A 15 12.08 -22.92 -8.05
CA TYR A 15 12.52 -23.16 -6.69
C TYR A 15 12.39 -21.89 -5.82
N ASP A 16 13.15 -20.84 -6.15
CA ASP A 16 13.20 -19.59 -5.37
C ASP A 16 12.85 -18.33 -6.19
N VAL A 17 12.56 -18.50 -7.48
CA VAL A 17 12.05 -17.46 -8.37
C VAL A 17 11.02 -18.04 -9.36
N PRO A 18 9.92 -17.33 -9.68
CA PRO A 18 8.90 -17.86 -10.59
C PRO A 18 9.27 -17.76 -12.08
N ALA A 19 10.12 -16.80 -12.46
CA ALA A 19 10.52 -16.57 -13.84
C ALA A 19 11.76 -15.67 -13.92
N LEU A 20 12.32 -15.51 -15.12
CA LEU A 20 13.39 -14.56 -15.44
C LEU A 20 12.98 -13.66 -16.61
N PRO A 21 13.50 -12.43 -16.70
CA PRO A 21 13.27 -11.56 -17.85
C PRO A 21 13.59 -12.23 -19.19
N GLY A 22 12.72 -12.06 -20.17
CA GLY A 22 12.79 -12.67 -21.51
C GLY A 22 12.00 -13.98 -21.67
N MET A 23 11.61 -14.64 -20.58
CA MET A 23 10.74 -15.83 -20.63
C MET A 23 9.36 -15.51 -21.22
N ALA A 24 8.70 -16.51 -21.80
CA ALA A 24 7.28 -16.36 -22.15
C ALA A 24 6.41 -16.41 -20.89
N GLU A 25 5.27 -15.71 -20.91
CA GLU A 25 4.28 -15.79 -19.81
C GLU A 25 3.82 -17.23 -19.57
N ALA A 26 3.70 -18.02 -20.65
CA ALA A 26 3.36 -19.43 -20.60
C ALA A 26 4.39 -20.30 -19.83
N ASP A 27 5.63 -19.83 -19.65
CA ASP A 27 6.71 -20.58 -19.00
C ASP A 27 6.90 -20.20 -17.52
N ILE A 28 6.17 -19.18 -17.03
CA ILE A 28 6.20 -18.75 -15.63
C ILE A 28 5.76 -19.90 -14.70
N GLN A 29 6.49 -20.12 -13.62
CA GLN A 29 6.13 -21.12 -12.60
C GLN A 29 5.02 -20.61 -11.68
N THR A 30 4.12 -21.51 -11.29
CA THR A 30 2.94 -21.21 -10.45
C THR A 30 3.00 -21.96 -9.11
N PRO A 31 2.34 -21.45 -8.05
CA PRO A 31 1.64 -20.16 -7.99
C PRO A 31 2.59 -18.97 -7.78
N CYS A 32 2.34 -17.84 -8.45
CA CYS A 32 3.16 -16.62 -8.28
C CYS A 32 2.36 -15.34 -8.52
N LEU A 33 2.94 -14.18 -8.19
CA LEU A 33 2.37 -12.88 -8.54
C LEU A 33 2.88 -12.39 -9.89
N ILE A 34 1.96 -12.04 -10.77
CA ILE A 34 2.25 -11.33 -12.02
C ILE A 34 1.68 -9.91 -11.96
N LEU A 35 2.38 -8.98 -12.61
CA LEU A 35 1.91 -7.61 -12.82
C LEU A 35 1.71 -7.37 -14.30
N ASP A 36 0.49 -7.03 -14.71
CA ASP A 36 0.25 -6.42 -16.01
C ASP A 36 0.86 -5.01 -15.98
N LEU A 37 2.01 -4.85 -16.64
CA LEU A 37 2.78 -3.59 -16.58
C LEU A 37 2.06 -2.45 -17.28
N ASP A 38 1.31 -2.73 -18.35
CA ASP A 38 0.54 -1.71 -19.06
C ASP A 38 -0.58 -1.16 -18.17
N ALA A 39 -1.32 -2.04 -17.47
CA ALA A 39 -2.35 -1.63 -16.52
C ALA A 39 -1.77 -0.90 -15.30
N LEU A 40 -0.66 -1.40 -14.75
CA LEU A 40 0.05 -0.76 -13.63
C LEU A 40 0.45 0.67 -13.98
N GLU A 41 1.08 0.87 -15.13
CA GLU A 41 1.52 2.19 -15.60
C GLU A 41 0.34 3.15 -15.81
N ARG A 42 -0.77 2.67 -16.39
CA ARG A 42 -2.00 3.47 -16.54
C ARG A 42 -2.60 3.88 -15.20
N ASN A 43 -2.70 2.95 -14.24
CA ASN A 43 -3.15 3.26 -12.88
C ASN A 43 -2.25 4.31 -12.23
N ILE A 44 -0.93 4.09 -12.24
CA ILE A 44 0.06 5.02 -11.65
C ILE A 44 -0.07 6.41 -12.25
N LYS A 45 -0.11 6.51 -13.58
CA LYS A 45 -0.25 7.79 -14.27
C LYS A 45 -1.56 8.48 -13.91
N LYS A 46 -2.68 7.75 -13.88
CA LYS A 46 -4.01 8.29 -13.57
C LYS A 46 -4.07 8.93 -12.18
N MET A 47 -3.54 8.26 -11.14
CA MET A 47 -3.50 8.85 -9.78
C MET A 47 -2.60 10.09 -9.72
N GLY A 48 -1.44 10.04 -10.40
CA GLY A 48 -0.53 11.17 -10.50
C GLY A 48 -1.16 12.39 -11.16
N ASP A 49 -1.83 12.18 -12.29
CA ASP A 49 -2.58 13.21 -13.01
C ASP A 49 -3.72 13.78 -12.14
N TYR A 50 -4.46 12.91 -11.45
CA TYR A 50 -5.55 13.31 -10.55
C TYR A 50 -5.04 14.20 -9.41
N ALA A 51 -4.00 13.75 -8.69
CA ALA A 51 -3.41 14.50 -7.58
C ALA A 51 -2.94 15.88 -8.06
N ARG A 52 -2.24 15.94 -9.20
CA ARG A 52 -1.78 17.19 -9.80
C ARG A 52 -2.93 18.12 -10.17
N ALA A 53 -3.99 17.59 -10.76
CA ALA A 53 -5.16 18.38 -11.16
C ALA A 53 -5.89 19.02 -9.96
N HIS A 54 -5.80 18.40 -8.78
CA HIS A 54 -6.40 18.91 -7.54
C HIS A 54 -5.39 19.64 -6.64
N GLY A 55 -4.17 19.89 -7.11
CA GLY A 55 -3.12 20.55 -6.31
C GLY A 55 -2.65 19.73 -5.11
N MET A 56 -2.89 18.41 -5.11
CA MET A 56 -2.54 17.50 -4.04
C MET A 56 -1.14 16.94 -4.24
N ARG A 57 -0.43 16.75 -3.12
CA ARG A 57 0.73 15.86 -3.08
C ARG A 57 0.21 14.41 -3.05
N HIS A 58 0.92 13.48 -3.68
CA HIS A 58 0.66 12.05 -3.53
C HIS A 58 1.91 11.38 -2.96
N ARG A 59 1.80 10.81 -1.77
CA ARG A 59 2.82 9.98 -1.14
C ARG A 59 2.38 8.53 -1.24
N ALA A 60 3.00 7.79 -2.15
CA ALA A 60 2.58 6.42 -2.45
C ALA A 60 2.75 5.49 -1.25
N HIS A 61 1.77 4.61 -0.99
CA HIS A 61 1.84 3.73 0.18
C HIS A 61 2.58 2.43 -0.11
N GLY A 62 3.85 2.39 0.28
CA GLY A 62 4.76 1.26 0.11
C GLY A 62 4.39 0.00 0.89
N LYS A 63 3.50 0.09 1.90
CA LYS A 63 3.03 -1.09 2.65
C LYS A 63 2.35 -2.13 1.74
N MET A 64 1.73 -1.64 0.65
CA MET A 64 0.88 -2.44 -0.22
C MET A 64 1.71 -3.39 -1.07
N HIS A 65 2.67 -2.84 -1.82
CA HIS A 65 3.52 -3.61 -2.73
C HIS A 65 4.88 -3.98 -2.11
N LYS A 66 5.34 -3.27 -1.07
CA LYS A 66 6.64 -3.51 -0.41
C LYS A 66 7.84 -3.54 -1.36
N SER A 67 7.71 -2.94 -2.54
CA SER A 67 8.70 -3.00 -3.62
C SER A 67 9.31 -1.63 -3.89
N VAL A 68 10.65 -1.59 -3.86
CA VAL A 68 11.45 -0.43 -4.26
C VAL A 68 11.19 -0.05 -5.72
N ASP A 69 11.06 -1.03 -6.62
CA ASP A 69 10.94 -0.76 -8.05
C ASP A 69 9.56 -0.22 -8.43
N VAL A 70 8.50 -0.73 -7.79
CA VAL A 70 7.14 -0.16 -7.94
C VAL A 70 7.09 1.27 -7.41
N LEU A 71 7.75 1.56 -6.28
CA LEU A 71 7.82 2.93 -5.76
C LEU A 71 8.58 3.86 -6.71
N LYS A 72 9.71 3.42 -7.28
CA LYS A 72 10.42 4.22 -8.31
C LYS A 72 9.49 4.56 -9.46
N LEU A 73 8.73 3.59 -9.96
CA LEU A 73 7.76 3.80 -11.04
C LEU A 73 6.67 4.81 -10.62
N GLN A 74 6.15 4.72 -9.39
CA GLN A 74 5.19 5.70 -8.87
C GLN A 74 5.75 7.12 -8.79
N MET A 75 7.03 7.27 -8.45
CA MET A 75 7.70 8.57 -8.42
C MET A 75 7.99 9.11 -9.82
N GLU A 76 8.52 8.26 -10.71
CA GLU A 76 8.94 8.64 -12.06
C GLU A 76 7.75 8.93 -13.00
N LEU A 77 6.74 8.06 -12.99
CA LEU A 77 5.57 8.16 -13.86
C LEU A 77 4.39 8.89 -13.20
N GLY A 78 4.14 8.62 -11.92
CA GLY A 78 3.02 9.20 -11.16
C GLY A 78 3.36 10.51 -10.47
N GLY A 79 4.65 10.87 -10.35
CA GLY A 79 5.06 12.07 -9.62
C GLY A 79 4.85 11.96 -8.11
N ALA A 80 4.79 10.74 -7.55
CA ALA A 80 4.73 10.55 -6.11
C ALA A 80 5.93 11.23 -5.43
N ILE A 81 5.67 11.91 -4.32
CA ILE A 81 6.66 12.75 -3.62
C ILE A 81 7.59 11.95 -2.68
N GLY A 82 7.26 10.69 -2.43
CA GLY A 82 7.88 9.86 -1.40
C GLY A 82 7.01 8.65 -1.07
N VAL A 83 7.32 7.99 0.04
CA VAL A 83 6.67 6.73 0.45
C VAL A 83 6.08 6.79 1.84
N CYS A 84 4.88 6.23 2.01
CA CYS A 84 4.34 5.84 3.31
C CYS A 84 4.73 4.40 3.64
N CYS A 85 5.29 4.17 4.82
CA CYS A 85 5.63 2.86 5.37
C CYS A 85 4.87 2.64 6.68
N GLN A 86 4.49 1.40 6.98
CA GLN A 86 3.76 1.08 8.22
C GLN A 86 4.68 0.70 9.39
N LYS A 87 5.94 0.35 9.13
CA LYS A 87 6.90 -0.13 10.13
C LYS A 87 8.29 0.42 9.87
N VAL A 88 9.10 0.52 10.93
CA VAL A 88 10.47 1.08 10.83
C VAL A 88 11.38 0.21 9.97
N SER A 89 11.26 -1.12 10.07
CA SER A 89 12.06 -2.02 9.24
C SER A 89 11.66 -2.00 7.77
N GLU A 90 10.40 -1.70 7.45
CA GLU A 90 9.95 -1.43 6.09
C GLU A 90 10.51 -0.10 5.58
N ALA A 91 10.39 0.97 6.36
CA ALA A 91 10.94 2.28 6.04
C ALA A 91 12.46 2.22 5.77
N GLU A 92 13.19 1.41 6.54
CA GLU A 92 14.63 1.25 6.34
C GLU A 92 14.98 0.62 4.98
N VAL A 93 14.15 -0.26 4.43
CA VAL A 93 14.37 -0.82 3.09
C VAL A 93 14.38 0.30 2.05
N PHE A 94 13.40 1.20 2.12
CA PHE A 94 13.31 2.33 1.21
C PHE A 94 14.41 3.36 1.46
N ALA A 95 14.77 3.65 2.72
CA ALA A 95 15.89 4.53 3.06
C ALA A 95 17.22 4.01 2.48
N ARG A 96 17.51 2.72 2.66
CA ARG A 96 18.70 2.05 2.09
C ARG A 96 18.70 2.04 0.57
N ALA A 97 17.53 1.98 -0.06
CA ALA A 97 17.38 2.12 -1.51
C ALA A 97 17.54 3.56 -2.01
N GLY A 98 17.78 4.53 -1.12
CA GLY A 98 18.11 5.91 -1.47
C GLY A 98 16.89 6.84 -1.62
N PHE A 99 15.68 6.39 -1.25
CA PHE A 99 14.49 7.26 -1.27
C PHE A 99 14.63 8.40 -0.25
N LYS A 100 14.14 9.58 -0.65
CA LYS A 100 14.47 10.85 0.02
C LYS A 100 13.39 11.38 0.94
N ASP A 101 12.16 10.90 0.84
CA ASP A 101 11.06 11.38 1.67
C ASP A 101 10.20 10.18 2.11
N ILE A 102 10.26 9.87 3.40
CA ILE A 102 9.69 8.66 4.00
C ILE A 102 8.81 9.07 5.18
N LEU A 103 7.53 8.73 5.11
CA LEU A 103 6.60 8.81 6.23
C LEU A 103 6.40 7.42 6.81
N VAL A 104 6.69 7.24 8.08
CA VAL A 104 6.19 6.11 8.86
C VAL A 104 4.79 6.49 9.32
N SER A 105 3.76 6.07 8.58
CA SER A 105 2.34 6.38 8.85
C SER A 105 1.77 5.52 9.98
N ASN A 106 2.52 5.46 11.09
CA ASN A 106 2.28 4.67 12.29
C ASN A 106 3.21 5.14 13.44
N GLN A 107 2.88 4.76 14.68
CA GLN A 107 3.68 5.03 15.86
C GLN A 107 4.87 4.05 15.98
N VAL A 108 5.98 4.53 16.56
CA VAL A 108 7.14 3.71 16.93
C VAL A 108 7.46 3.94 18.40
N ARG A 109 7.35 2.89 19.23
CA ARG A 109 7.40 2.99 20.70
C ARG A 109 8.53 2.18 21.36
N ASP A 110 8.83 1.00 20.84
CA ASP A 110 9.89 0.16 21.39
C ASP A 110 11.25 0.84 21.22
N ALA A 111 12.07 0.83 22.28
CA ALA A 111 13.34 1.55 22.31
C ALA A 111 14.31 1.15 21.19
N ALA A 112 14.36 -0.13 20.82
CA ALA A 112 15.23 -0.59 19.72
C ALA A 112 14.68 -0.17 18.35
N LYS A 113 13.36 -0.08 18.20
CA LYS A 113 12.71 0.45 16.99
C LYS A 113 12.92 1.95 16.85
N ILE A 114 12.80 2.70 17.94
CA ILE A 114 13.08 4.14 17.99
C ILE A 114 14.56 4.41 17.66
N ASP A 115 15.50 3.65 18.24
CA ASP A 115 16.93 3.77 17.92
C ASP A 115 17.21 3.49 16.43
N ARG A 116 16.49 2.55 15.81
CA ARG A 116 16.57 2.28 14.38
C ARG A 116 15.97 3.41 13.54
N LEU A 117 14.81 3.93 13.93
CA LEU A 117 14.14 5.06 13.26
C LEU A 117 15.04 6.28 13.21
N ALA A 118 15.67 6.62 14.34
CA ALA A 118 16.57 7.76 14.46
C ALA A 118 17.83 7.66 13.57
N LYS A 119 18.21 6.46 13.12
CA LYS A 119 19.34 6.29 12.18
C LYS A 119 18.94 6.48 10.72
N LEU A 120 17.65 6.44 10.39
CA LEU A 120 17.19 6.49 8.99
C LEU A 120 17.58 7.79 8.27
N PRO A 121 17.57 8.98 8.91
CA PRO A 121 18.04 10.20 8.25
C PRO A 121 19.49 10.15 7.78
N ALA A 122 20.34 9.31 8.36
CA ALA A 122 21.74 9.14 7.93
C ALA A 122 21.89 8.54 6.52
N TYR A 123 20.84 7.92 5.97
CA TYR A 123 20.78 7.53 4.54
C TYR A 123 20.48 8.73 3.61
N GLY A 124 20.38 9.94 4.16
CA GLY A 124 20.04 11.16 3.45
C GLY A 124 18.56 11.23 3.08
N ALA A 125 17.68 10.70 3.93
CA ALA A 125 16.23 10.74 3.79
C ALA A 125 15.62 11.72 4.79
N ARG A 126 14.61 12.48 4.37
CA ARG A 126 13.64 13.14 5.26
C ARG A 126 12.73 12.06 5.83
N VAL A 127 12.67 11.95 7.16
CA VAL A 127 11.91 10.91 7.87
C VAL A 127 10.88 11.56 8.77
N ILE A 128 9.61 11.25 8.51
CA ILE A 128 8.45 11.70 9.28
C ILE A 128 7.87 10.48 10.02
N VAL A 129 7.46 10.61 11.28
CA VAL A 129 6.78 9.54 12.05
C VAL A 129 5.51 10.05 12.72
N CYS A 130 4.50 9.20 12.87
CA CYS A 130 3.28 9.55 13.61
C CYS A 130 3.46 9.44 15.13
N VAL A 131 2.81 10.34 15.86
CA VAL A 131 2.76 10.38 17.33
C VAL A 131 1.31 10.57 17.76
N ASP A 132 0.86 9.79 18.74
CA ASP A 132 -0.47 9.90 19.36
C ASP A 132 -0.42 9.87 20.90
N ASP A 133 0.78 9.90 21.48
CA ASP A 133 1.04 9.86 22.92
C ASP A 133 2.17 10.84 23.25
N PRO A 134 1.93 11.86 24.09
CA PRO A 134 2.96 12.82 24.52
C PRO A 134 4.22 12.15 25.10
N ALA A 135 4.07 10.99 25.76
CA ALA A 135 5.21 10.28 26.34
C ALA A 135 6.22 9.80 25.27
N ASN A 136 5.77 9.57 24.03
CA ASN A 136 6.63 9.13 22.94
C ASN A 136 7.63 10.22 22.49
N VAL A 137 7.30 11.50 22.71
CA VAL A 137 8.12 12.63 22.26
C VAL A 137 9.50 12.61 22.91
N ALA A 138 9.57 12.31 24.20
CA ALA A 138 10.83 12.25 24.94
C ALA A 138 11.75 11.14 24.39
N ASP A 139 11.19 9.96 24.10
CA ASP A 139 11.95 8.81 23.58
C ASP A 139 12.48 9.09 22.17
N LEU A 140 11.64 9.65 21.29
CA LEU A 140 12.02 10.05 19.93
C LEU A 140 13.12 11.12 19.95
N SER A 141 12.96 12.16 20.79
CA SER A 141 13.93 13.25 20.93
C SER A 141 15.28 12.74 21.44
N ALA A 142 15.28 11.90 22.48
CA ALA A 142 16.51 11.34 23.03
C ALA A 142 17.28 10.52 21.97
N ALA A 143 16.57 9.72 21.17
CA ALA A 143 17.19 8.94 20.10
C ALA A 143 17.69 9.80 18.94
N ALA A 144 16.93 10.82 18.53
CA ALA A 144 17.35 11.77 17.50
C ALA A 144 18.64 12.52 17.90
N GLN A 145 18.70 12.99 19.15
CA GLN A 145 19.89 13.63 19.71
C GLN A 145 21.08 12.68 19.77
N LYS A 146 20.88 11.44 20.23
CA LYS A 146 21.92 10.41 20.29
C LYS A 146 22.62 10.18 18.94
N HIS A 147 21.86 10.23 17.83
CA HIS A 147 22.39 10.00 16.48
C HIS A 147 22.71 11.28 15.71
N GLY A 148 22.49 12.46 16.30
CA GLY A 148 22.73 13.75 15.64
C GLY A 148 21.83 13.98 14.42
N THR A 149 20.60 13.48 14.47
CA THR A 149 19.62 13.53 13.37
C THR A 149 18.41 14.39 13.72
N VAL A 150 17.61 14.73 12.71
CA VAL A 150 16.28 15.32 12.89
C VAL A 150 15.23 14.30 12.46
N ILE A 151 14.21 14.09 13.30
CA ILE A 151 13.01 13.33 12.96
C ILE A 151 11.84 14.32 12.88
N GLU A 152 11.13 14.32 11.77
CA GLU A 152 9.89 15.07 11.64
C GLU A 152 8.72 14.27 12.23
N CYS A 153 7.71 14.95 12.74
CA CYS A 153 6.56 14.29 13.36
C CYS A 153 5.23 14.79 12.81
N PHE A 154 4.33 13.84 12.61
CA PHE A 154 2.90 14.07 12.48
C PHE A 154 2.20 13.71 13.78
N VAL A 155 1.19 14.50 14.15
CA VAL A 155 0.22 14.07 15.16
C VAL A 155 -0.87 13.25 14.46
N GLU A 156 -1.12 12.02 14.90
CA GLU A 156 -2.20 11.20 14.35
C GLU A 156 -3.53 11.49 15.04
N ILE A 157 -4.56 11.70 14.23
CA ILE A 157 -5.94 11.90 14.69
C ILE A 157 -6.73 10.63 14.36
N ASP A 158 -7.39 10.05 15.36
CA ASP A 158 -8.46 9.08 15.10
C ASP A 158 -9.68 9.84 14.56
N CYS A 159 -9.74 9.95 13.24
CA CYS A 159 -10.81 10.63 12.51
C CYS A 159 -12.00 9.71 12.19
N GLY A 160 -12.15 8.60 12.94
CA GLY A 160 -13.28 7.67 12.83
C GLY A 160 -12.90 6.24 12.44
N ALA A 161 -11.61 5.92 12.33
CA ALA A 161 -11.14 4.57 12.06
C ALA A 161 -11.08 3.68 13.33
N GLY A 162 -10.99 4.29 14.52
CA GLY A 162 -11.00 3.56 15.79
C GLY A 162 -9.73 2.71 16.01
N ARG A 163 -8.58 3.16 15.52
CA ARG A 163 -7.31 2.40 15.56
C ARG A 163 -6.26 3.03 16.48
N CYS A 164 -5.53 4.01 15.97
CA CYS A 164 -4.54 4.82 16.68
C CYS A 164 -4.91 6.29 16.52
N GLY A 165 -4.23 7.18 17.23
CA GLY A 165 -4.47 8.62 17.15
C GLY A 165 -5.35 9.17 18.27
N VAL A 166 -5.14 10.46 18.54
CA VAL A 166 -5.91 11.23 19.52
C VAL A 166 -7.23 11.71 18.92
N LYS A 167 -8.19 12.13 19.75
CA LYS A 167 -9.55 12.46 19.28
C LYS A 167 -9.85 13.94 19.30
N THR A 168 -9.18 14.70 20.14
CA THR A 168 -9.55 16.08 20.44
C THR A 168 -8.48 17.08 20.01
N SER A 169 -8.88 18.27 19.57
CA SER A 169 -7.93 19.33 19.21
C SER A 169 -6.97 19.71 20.36
N PRO A 170 -7.37 19.73 21.64
CA PRO A 170 -6.44 19.96 22.75
C PRO A 170 -5.31 18.92 22.82
N GLU A 171 -5.62 17.63 22.66
CA GLU A 171 -4.59 16.57 22.63
C GLU A 171 -3.65 16.75 21.42
N VAL A 172 -4.19 17.15 20.27
CA VAL A 172 -3.37 17.44 19.08
C VAL A 172 -2.39 18.58 19.35
N VAL A 173 -2.87 19.68 19.95
CA VAL A 173 -2.05 20.84 20.30
C VAL A 173 -1.00 20.48 21.35
N GLU A 174 -1.35 19.67 22.34
CA GLU A 174 -0.42 19.18 23.37
C GLU A 174 0.77 18.45 22.74
N ILE A 175 0.50 17.46 21.89
CA ILE A 175 1.55 16.67 21.24
C ILE A 175 2.38 17.55 20.29
N ALA A 176 1.74 18.38 19.47
CA ALA A 176 2.45 19.27 18.54
C ALA A 176 3.38 20.24 19.27
N THR A 177 2.91 20.82 20.39
CA THR A 177 3.72 21.72 21.23
C THR A 177 4.91 20.97 21.85
N ALA A 178 4.69 19.75 22.33
CA ALA A 178 5.77 18.93 22.89
C ALA A 178 6.83 18.58 21.82
N VAL A 179 6.41 18.25 20.60
CA VAL A 179 7.30 17.97 19.48
C VAL A 179 8.11 19.22 19.10
N ASP A 180 7.46 20.38 18.95
CA ASP A 180 8.11 21.63 18.55
C ASP A 180 9.17 22.10 19.56
N ALA A 181 8.92 21.86 20.86
CA ALA A 181 9.87 22.17 21.92
C ALA A 181 11.02 21.15 22.07
N ALA A 182 10.91 19.96 21.47
CA ALA A 182 11.83 18.85 21.71
C ALA A 182 13.07 18.90 20.78
N PRO A 183 14.30 18.89 21.32
CA PRO A 183 15.50 18.90 20.49
C PRO A 183 15.57 17.68 19.56
N GLY A 184 16.00 17.89 18.32
CA GLY A 184 16.10 16.82 17.32
C GLY A 184 14.77 16.41 16.70
N LEU A 185 13.64 17.01 17.10
CA LEU A 185 12.34 16.82 16.47
C LEU A 185 11.87 18.09 15.74
N LYS A 186 10.96 17.92 14.79
CA LYS A 186 10.24 19.01 14.12
C LYS A 186 8.77 18.63 13.98
N PHE A 187 7.85 19.50 14.38
CA PHE A 187 6.44 19.33 14.04
C PHE A 187 6.23 19.69 12.57
N THR A 188 5.65 18.77 11.81
CA THR A 188 5.42 18.95 10.37
C THR A 188 3.93 18.94 10.02
N GLY A 189 3.09 18.21 10.75
CA GLY A 189 1.72 18.10 10.30
C GLY A 189 0.82 17.12 11.03
N ILE A 190 -0.25 16.75 10.33
CA ILE A 190 -1.29 15.85 10.81
C ILE A 190 -1.31 14.59 9.94
N GLN A 191 -1.39 13.44 10.60
CA GLN A 191 -1.86 12.19 10.02
C GLN A 191 -3.35 12.05 10.34
N ALA A 192 -4.20 11.90 9.32
CA ALA A 192 -5.62 11.63 9.52
C ALA A 192 -6.13 10.67 8.44
N TYR A 193 -6.06 9.37 8.73
CA TYR A 193 -6.45 8.33 7.79
C TYR A 193 -7.73 7.61 8.26
N GLN A 194 -8.83 7.87 7.55
CA GLN A 194 -10.09 7.15 7.79
C GLN A 194 -10.08 5.82 7.03
N GLY A 195 -9.41 4.82 7.61
CA GLY A 195 -9.29 3.49 6.99
C GLY A 195 -10.56 2.63 7.01
N ALA A 196 -11.46 2.82 7.99
CA ALA A 196 -12.62 1.96 8.18
C ALA A 196 -13.71 2.18 7.13
N MET A 197 -13.75 3.36 6.51
CA MET A 197 -14.74 3.71 5.49
C MET A 197 -14.34 3.32 4.06
N GLN A 198 -13.08 2.94 3.84
CA GLN A 198 -12.51 2.77 2.49
C GLN A 198 -13.22 1.72 1.64
N HIS A 199 -13.76 0.68 2.28
CA HIS A 199 -14.39 -0.48 1.61
C HIS A 199 -15.93 -0.50 1.74
N ILE A 200 -16.53 0.60 2.20
CA ILE A 200 -17.98 0.77 2.18
C ILE A 200 -18.44 0.85 0.72
N ASP A 201 -19.46 0.07 0.37
CA ASP A 201 -19.91 -0.10 -1.03
C ASP A 201 -20.38 1.23 -1.64
N GLY A 202 -21.25 1.97 -0.94
CA GLY A 202 -21.86 3.20 -1.44
C GLY A 202 -20.95 4.43 -1.35
N TYR A 203 -20.80 5.13 -2.48
CA TYR A 203 -20.04 6.38 -2.55
C TYR A 203 -20.54 7.45 -1.56
N GLU A 204 -21.85 7.67 -1.48
CA GLU A 204 -22.44 8.67 -0.56
C GLU A 204 -22.19 8.34 0.92
N GLU A 205 -22.18 7.05 1.27
CA GLU A 205 -21.85 6.63 2.64
C GLU A 205 -20.37 6.87 2.96
N ARG A 206 -19.48 6.57 2.00
CA ARG A 206 -18.06 6.93 2.09
C ARG A 206 -17.89 8.44 2.25
N LYS A 207 -18.62 9.23 1.46
CA LYS A 207 -18.62 10.69 1.52
C LYS A 207 -19.01 11.20 2.90
N ALA A 208 -20.14 10.73 3.43
CA ALA A 208 -20.62 11.16 4.74
C ALA A 208 -19.61 10.85 5.87
N LYS A 209 -18.91 9.72 5.80
CA LYS A 209 -17.83 9.40 6.75
C LYS A 209 -16.65 10.33 6.62
N LEU A 210 -16.25 10.69 5.39
CA LEU A 210 -15.14 11.63 5.20
C LEU A 210 -15.53 13.08 5.55
N ASP A 211 -16.76 13.51 5.30
CA ASP A 211 -17.24 14.83 5.72
C ASP A 211 -17.06 15.03 7.25
N ALA A 212 -17.35 13.98 8.04
CA ALA A 212 -17.13 13.98 9.48
C ALA A 212 -15.64 14.05 9.86
N ALA A 213 -14.79 13.27 9.18
CA ALA A 213 -13.35 13.28 9.39
C ALA A 213 -12.72 14.64 9.04
N ILE A 214 -13.11 15.22 7.89
CA ILE A 214 -12.68 16.55 7.43
C ILE A 214 -13.07 17.61 8.46
N ALA A 215 -14.29 17.57 8.99
CA ALA A 215 -14.73 18.52 10.01
C ALA A 215 -13.90 18.43 11.31
N GLN A 216 -13.53 17.22 11.74
CA GLN A 216 -12.66 17.02 12.90
C GLN A 216 -11.24 17.54 12.65
N VAL A 217 -10.65 17.20 11.50
CA VAL A 217 -9.30 17.64 11.14
C VAL A 217 -9.24 19.16 10.96
N LYS A 218 -10.27 19.78 10.36
CA LYS A 218 -10.35 21.24 10.24
C LYS A 218 -10.29 21.94 11.60
N LYS A 219 -11.01 21.43 12.60
CA LYS A 219 -10.96 21.97 13.98
C LYS A 219 -9.58 21.81 14.61
N ALA A 220 -8.86 20.72 14.32
CA ALA A 220 -7.50 20.52 14.81
C ALA A 220 -6.52 21.48 14.14
N VAL A 221 -6.63 21.67 12.82
CA VAL A 221 -5.86 22.66 12.05
C VAL A 221 -6.09 24.08 12.59
N GLU A 222 -7.34 24.49 12.83
CA GLU A 222 -7.66 25.80 13.40
C GLU A 222 -7.07 26.00 14.80
N ALA A 223 -7.12 24.97 15.66
CA ALA A 223 -6.53 25.01 17.00
C ALA A 223 -5.00 25.14 16.96
N LEU A 224 -4.34 24.41 16.06
CA LEU A 224 -2.90 24.49 15.84
C LEU A 224 -2.47 25.87 15.31
N LYS A 225 -3.20 26.45 14.36
CA LYS A 225 -2.96 27.82 13.88
C LYS A 225 -3.05 28.85 14.99
N ALA A 226 -4.02 28.70 15.90
CA ALA A 226 -4.21 29.62 17.02
C ALA A 226 -3.03 29.67 18.00
N VAL A 227 -2.19 28.63 18.05
CA VAL A 227 -0.96 28.58 18.86
C VAL A 227 0.32 28.76 18.05
N GLY A 228 0.22 29.13 16.77
CA GLY A 228 1.38 29.37 15.91
C GLY A 228 2.04 28.11 15.34
N LEU A 229 1.39 26.95 15.43
CA LEU A 229 1.89 25.66 14.93
C LEU A 229 1.10 25.20 13.69
N GLU A 230 0.94 26.06 12.69
CA GLU A 230 0.21 25.71 11.47
C GLU A 230 0.84 24.47 10.79
N PRO A 231 0.07 23.38 10.54
CA PRO A 231 0.62 22.18 9.94
C PRO A 231 1.04 22.44 8.49
N GLU A 232 2.29 22.09 8.15
CA GLU A 232 2.80 22.10 6.77
C GLU A 232 2.02 21.08 5.91
N LEU A 233 1.76 19.92 6.49
CA LEU A 233 1.08 18.80 5.83
C LEU A 233 -0.14 18.34 6.62
N VAL A 234 -1.23 18.08 5.91
CA VAL A 234 -2.40 17.37 6.41
C VAL A 234 -2.60 16.18 5.47
N SER A 235 -2.18 15.01 5.95
CA SER A 235 -1.95 13.83 5.12
C SER A 235 -2.90 12.69 5.50
N GLY A 236 -3.49 12.06 4.49
CA GLY A 236 -4.51 11.03 4.64
C GLY A 236 -4.93 10.45 3.30
N GLY A 237 -6.15 9.93 3.20
CA GLY A 237 -6.69 9.42 1.93
C GLY A 237 -6.20 8.04 1.52
N GLY A 238 -7.15 7.22 1.07
CA GLY A 238 -6.91 5.91 0.46
C GLY A 238 -7.61 5.79 -0.89
N THR A 239 -7.52 4.62 -1.52
CA THR A 239 -8.10 4.37 -2.85
C THR A 239 -9.62 4.58 -2.88
N GLY A 240 -10.32 4.37 -1.77
CA GLY A 240 -11.77 4.53 -1.68
C GLY A 240 -12.23 5.90 -1.20
N SER A 241 -11.31 6.85 -0.96
CA SER A 241 -11.66 8.16 -0.43
C SER A 241 -11.03 9.35 -1.13
N TYR A 242 -9.89 9.17 -1.82
CA TYR A 242 -8.98 10.24 -2.24
C TYR A 242 -9.63 11.49 -2.86
N TYR A 243 -10.75 11.33 -3.55
CA TYR A 243 -11.52 12.43 -4.12
C TYR A 243 -12.15 13.34 -3.06
N PHE A 244 -12.53 12.84 -1.90
CA PHE A 244 -13.03 13.64 -0.78
C PHE A 244 -11.91 14.48 -0.13
N GLU A 245 -10.76 13.87 0.19
CA GLU A 245 -9.63 14.62 0.73
C GLU A 245 -9.17 15.70 -0.27
N SER A 246 -9.10 15.36 -1.55
CA SER A 246 -8.66 16.28 -2.62
C SER A 246 -9.58 17.49 -2.81
N ASN A 247 -10.86 17.36 -2.46
CA ASN A 247 -11.85 18.43 -2.57
C ASN A 247 -12.16 19.11 -1.21
N SER A 248 -11.45 18.74 -0.14
CA SER A 248 -11.77 19.18 1.22
C SER A 248 -11.34 20.62 1.52
N GLY A 249 -10.31 21.14 0.84
CA GLY A 249 -9.62 22.38 1.22
C GLY A 249 -8.90 22.28 2.58
N VAL A 250 -8.73 21.07 3.12
CA VAL A 250 -8.10 20.80 4.42
C VAL A 250 -6.89 19.89 4.25
N TYR A 251 -7.04 18.76 3.56
CA TYR A 251 -5.93 17.89 3.21
C TYR A 251 -5.11 18.48 2.06
N ASN A 252 -3.81 18.23 2.08
CA ASN A 252 -2.89 18.63 1.00
C ASN A 252 -1.95 17.48 0.55
N GLU A 253 -2.07 16.29 1.15
CA GLU A 253 -1.31 15.10 0.80
C GLU A 253 -2.18 13.83 0.86
N LEU A 254 -2.13 13.03 -0.21
CA LEU A 254 -2.80 11.73 -0.35
C LEU A 254 -1.85 10.56 -0.06
N GLN A 255 -2.36 9.48 0.51
CA GLN A 255 -1.62 8.28 0.90
C GLN A 255 -2.11 7.01 0.17
N CYS A 256 -2.64 7.15 -1.05
CA CYS A 256 -3.21 6.05 -1.81
C CYS A 256 -2.16 4.97 -2.13
N GLY A 257 -2.52 3.69 -1.94
CA GLY A 257 -1.67 2.53 -2.21
C GLY A 257 -2.29 1.56 -3.22
N SER A 258 -3.40 0.92 -2.86
CA SER A 258 -4.00 -0.21 -3.59
C SER A 258 -4.43 0.10 -5.02
N TYR A 259 -4.70 1.37 -5.36
CA TYR A 259 -5.10 1.80 -6.71
C TYR A 259 -4.15 1.31 -7.82
N ALA A 260 -2.87 1.14 -7.51
CA ALA A 260 -1.87 0.72 -8.49
C ALA A 260 -2.09 -0.73 -8.94
N PHE A 261 -2.52 -1.60 -8.03
CA PHE A 261 -2.64 -3.05 -8.25
C PHE A 261 -4.08 -3.53 -8.36
N MET A 262 -4.97 -2.93 -7.56
CA MET A 262 -6.33 -3.36 -7.25
C MET A 262 -6.41 -4.77 -6.64
N ASP A 263 -7.60 -5.07 -6.13
CA ASP A 263 -8.01 -6.38 -5.63
C ASP A 263 -9.54 -6.49 -5.69
N ALA A 264 -10.08 -7.64 -5.32
CA ALA A 264 -11.52 -7.90 -5.41
C ALA A 264 -12.35 -7.11 -4.38
N ASP A 265 -11.81 -6.85 -3.17
CA ASP A 265 -12.54 -6.16 -2.10
C ASP A 265 -12.62 -4.65 -2.34
N TYR A 266 -11.55 -4.02 -2.82
CA TYR A 266 -11.63 -2.66 -3.35
C TYR A 266 -12.45 -2.63 -4.63
N GLY A 267 -12.20 -3.55 -5.56
CA GLY A 267 -12.84 -3.55 -6.88
C GLY A 267 -14.36 -3.56 -6.81
N ARG A 268 -14.95 -4.18 -5.77
CA ARG A 268 -16.40 -4.26 -5.61
C ARG A 268 -17.10 -2.97 -5.20
N ILE A 269 -16.41 -2.02 -4.57
CA ILE A 269 -17.07 -0.80 -4.11
C ILE A 269 -17.51 0.04 -5.30
N ARG A 270 -18.52 0.90 -5.07
CA ARG A 270 -19.15 1.68 -6.13
C ARG A 270 -18.66 3.12 -6.17
N ASP A 271 -18.44 3.63 -7.38
CA ASP A 271 -18.22 5.06 -7.66
C ASP A 271 -19.52 5.87 -7.51
N GLU A 272 -19.46 7.18 -7.82
CA GLU A 272 -20.59 8.11 -7.75
C GLU A 272 -21.72 7.71 -8.70
N GLU A 273 -21.38 7.10 -9.85
CA GLU A 273 -22.32 6.57 -10.84
C GLU A 273 -22.86 5.17 -10.50
N GLY A 274 -22.45 4.60 -9.36
CA GLY A 274 -22.90 3.29 -8.89
C GLY A 274 -22.23 2.10 -9.58
N LYS A 275 -21.17 2.31 -10.37
CA LYS A 275 -20.37 1.25 -11.02
C LYS A 275 -19.27 0.79 -10.09
N ARG A 276 -18.87 -0.47 -10.24
CA ARG A 276 -17.69 -1.00 -9.55
C ARG A 276 -16.45 -0.23 -9.98
N ILE A 277 -15.59 0.13 -9.03
CA ILE A 277 -14.38 0.90 -9.35
C ILE A 277 -13.40 0.10 -10.23
N ASP A 278 -13.46 -1.24 -10.22
CA ASP A 278 -12.67 -2.09 -11.15
C ASP A 278 -13.26 -2.18 -12.58
N GLN A 279 -14.39 -1.52 -12.83
CA GLN A 279 -15.06 -1.45 -14.14
C GLN A 279 -15.04 -0.03 -14.72
N GLY A 280 -13.96 0.71 -14.48
CA GLY A 280 -13.71 1.99 -15.14
C GLY A 280 -12.76 2.92 -14.39
N GLU A 281 -12.72 2.85 -13.07
CA GLU A 281 -11.87 3.74 -12.27
C GLU A 281 -10.42 3.24 -12.20
N TRP A 282 -10.21 1.97 -11.88
CA TRP A 282 -8.87 1.38 -11.75
C TRP A 282 -8.85 0.01 -12.42
N GLU A 283 -7.73 -0.34 -13.02
CA GLU A 283 -7.56 -1.63 -13.69
C GLU A 283 -6.95 -2.65 -12.72
N ASN A 284 -7.34 -3.92 -12.84
CA ASN A 284 -6.59 -4.99 -12.17
C ASN A 284 -5.23 -5.14 -12.84
N ALA A 285 -4.17 -4.80 -12.11
CA ALA A 285 -2.79 -4.99 -12.56
C ALA A 285 -2.12 -6.15 -11.84
N LEU A 286 -2.53 -6.48 -10.62
CA LEU A 286 -2.01 -7.62 -9.86
C LEU A 286 -2.87 -8.86 -10.07
N PHE A 287 -2.21 -9.98 -10.39
CA PHE A 287 -2.85 -11.28 -10.44
C PHE A 287 -1.98 -12.34 -9.76
N ILE A 288 -2.64 -13.33 -9.17
CA ILE A 288 -2.02 -14.62 -8.86
C ILE A 288 -2.16 -15.50 -10.10
N LEU A 289 -1.03 -15.91 -10.68
CA LEU A 289 -1.02 -16.92 -11.74
C LEU A 289 -1.04 -18.30 -11.10
N THR A 290 -1.95 -19.16 -11.54
CA THR A 290 -2.15 -20.51 -10.99
C THR A 290 -2.36 -21.54 -12.08
N SER A 291 -1.92 -22.78 -11.87
CA SER A 291 -2.12 -23.88 -12.81
C SER A 291 -3.13 -24.90 -12.28
N VAL A 292 -3.98 -25.42 -13.15
CA VAL A 292 -4.83 -26.57 -12.85
C VAL A 292 -3.95 -27.82 -12.68
N MET A 293 -3.98 -28.41 -11.51
CA MET A 293 -3.15 -29.58 -11.15
C MET A 293 -3.97 -30.86 -10.91
N SER A 294 -5.29 -30.76 -10.82
CA SER A 294 -6.20 -31.92 -10.76
C SER A 294 -7.58 -31.58 -11.33
N HIS A 295 -8.16 -32.55 -12.03
CA HIS A 295 -9.51 -32.47 -12.61
C HIS A 295 -10.17 -33.86 -12.57
N ALA A 296 -10.05 -34.54 -11.42
CA ALA A 296 -10.58 -35.90 -11.26
C ALA A 296 -12.12 -35.94 -11.20
N LYS A 297 -12.76 -34.79 -10.94
CA LYS A 297 -14.22 -34.64 -10.86
C LYS A 297 -14.69 -33.86 -12.09
N PRO A 298 -15.76 -34.29 -12.79
CA PRO A 298 -16.16 -33.71 -14.08
C PRO A 298 -16.41 -32.20 -14.09
N HIS A 299 -16.78 -31.63 -12.93
CA HIS A 299 -17.19 -30.23 -12.81
C HIS A 299 -16.36 -29.41 -11.80
N LEU A 300 -15.21 -29.94 -11.38
CA LEU A 300 -14.33 -29.28 -10.42
C LEU A 300 -12.87 -29.42 -10.84
N ALA A 301 -12.23 -28.28 -11.08
CA ALA A 301 -10.79 -28.19 -11.20
C ALA A 301 -10.18 -27.83 -9.84
N VAL A 302 -8.98 -28.36 -9.58
CA VAL A 302 -8.15 -27.97 -8.45
C VAL A 302 -6.90 -27.29 -9.00
N VAL A 303 -6.63 -26.09 -8.49
CA VAL A 303 -5.48 -25.25 -8.88
C VAL A 303 -4.47 -25.16 -7.75
N ASP A 304 -3.22 -24.84 -8.07
CA ASP A 304 -2.10 -24.78 -7.12
C ASP A 304 -2.03 -23.51 -6.25
N ALA A 305 -2.87 -22.50 -6.49
CA ALA A 305 -2.97 -21.31 -5.65
C ALA A 305 -4.00 -21.50 -4.52
N GLY A 306 -3.53 -21.98 -3.38
CA GLY A 306 -4.28 -22.04 -2.12
C GLY A 306 -4.18 -20.77 -1.27
N LEU A 307 -4.37 -20.91 0.04
CA LEU A 307 -4.26 -19.83 1.03
C LEU A 307 -2.83 -19.32 1.16
N LYS A 308 -1.78 -20.16 1.13
CA LYS A 308 -0.39 -19.71 1.32
C LYS A 308 0.15 -18.86 0.17
N ALA A 309 -0.52 -18.88 -0.98
CA ALA A 309 -0.22 -18.00 -2.10
C ALA A 309 -0.94 -16.63 -2.01
N GLN A 310 -1.78 -16.39 -0.99
CA GLN A 310 -2.60 -15.19 -0.87
C GLN A 310 -3.11 -14.95 0.57
N SER A 311 -4.20 -14.22 0.71
CA SER A 311 -5.01 -14.15 1.93
C SER A 311 -6.51 -14.28 1.63
N VAL A 312 -7.30 -14.53 2.66
CA VAL A 312 -8.77 -14.57 2.59
C VAL A 312 -9.44 -13.69 3.65
N ASP A 313 -8.69 -12.76 4.23
CA ASP A 313 -9.19 -11.81 5.23
C ASP A 313 -10.30 -10.90 4.66
N SER A 314 -10.23 -10.59 3.38
CA SER A 314 -11.29 -9.89 2.62
C SER A 314 -12.01 -10.77 1.60
N GLY A 315 -12.13 -12.07 1.89
CA GLY A 315 -12.83 -13.03 1.03
C GLY A 315 -11.93 -13.69 -0.04
N LEU A 316 -12.57 -14.46 -0.92
CA LEU A 316 -11.89 -15.29 -1.91
C LEU A 316 -11.37 -14.46 -3.11
N PRO A 317 -10.32 -14.95 -3.81
CA PRO A 317 -9.95 -14.38 -5.09
C PRO A 317 -11.01 -14.64 -6.17
N VAL A 318 -10.93 -13.90 -7.28
CA VAL A 318 -11.85 -14.00 -8.42
C VAL A 318 -11.07 -14.37 -9.69
N VAL A 319 -11.58 -15.35 -10.46
CA VAL A 319 -10.99 -15.70 -11.77
C VAL A 319 -11.20 -14.53 -12.73
N TYR A 320 -10.12 -14.06 -13.37
CA TYR A 320 -10.14 -12.89 -14.23
C TYR A 320 -10.36 -13.25 -15.71
N GLY A 321 -11.10 -12.39 -16.42
CA GLY A 321 -11.23 -12.43 -17.89
C GLY A 321 -12.17 -13.50 -18.44
N ARG A 322 -12.92 -14.20 -17.58
CA ARG A 322 -13.91 -15.21 -17.95
C ARG A 322 -14.95 -15.38 -16.84
N ASP A 323 -16.13 -15.88 -17.19
CA ASP A 323 -17.31 -16.02 -16.32
C ASP A 323 -17.89 -17.45 -16.27
N ASP A 324 -17.30 -18.38 -17.01
CA ASP A 324 -17.71 -19.77 -17.13
C ASP A 324 -17.15 -20.69 -16.02
N VAL A 325 -16.24 -20.17 -15.20
CA VAL A 325 -15.61 -20.88 -14.06
C VAL A 325 -15.53 -19.97 -12.83
N LYS A 326 -15.49 -20.55 -11.63
CA LYS A 326 -15.48 -19.77 -10.37
C LYS A 326 -14.62 -20.37 -9.29
N TYR A 327 -13.72 -19.58 -8.71
CA TYR A 327 -12.98 -19.98 -7.51
C TYR A 327 -13.91 -19.95 -6.29
N ILE A 328 -14.09 -21.08 -5.61
CA ILE A 328 -15.11 -21.23 -4.55
C ILE A 328 -14.56 -21.64 -3.19
N LYS A 329 -13.33 -22.14 -3.12
CA LYS A 329 -12.73 -22.61 -1.87
C LYS A 329 -11.22 -22.68 -1.99
N CYS A 330 -10.51 -22.47 -0.89
CA CYS A 330 -9.10 -22.80 -0.77
C CYS A 330 -8.83 -23.66 0.47
N SER A 331 -7.76 -24.45 0.41
CA SER A 331 -6.99 -24.92 1.56
C SER A 331 -5.59 -24.31 1.48
N ASP A 332 -4.65 -24.73 2.32
CA ASP A 332 -3.28 -24.20 2.35
C ASP A 332 -2.63 -24.07 0.97
N GLU A 333 -2.63 -25.14 0.17
CA GLU A 333 -1.88 -25.26 -1.09
C GLU A 333 -2.79 -25.53 -2.31
N HIS A 334 -4.11 -25.49 -2.14
CA HIS A 334 -5.04 -25.81 -3.23
C HIS A 334 -6.20 -24.82 -3.29
N GLY A 335 -6.55 -24.42 -4.51
CA GLY A 335 -7.81 -23.75 -4.83
C GLY A 335 -8.78 -24.70 -5.52
N VAL A 336 -10.08 -24.57 -5.24
CA VAL A 336 -11.14 -25.31 -5.92
C VAL A 336 -11.90 -24.35 -6.82
N VAL A 337 -11.95 -24.70 -8.10
CA VAL A 337 -12.63 -23.93 -9.14
C VAL A 337 -13.81 -24.75 -9.67
N GLU A 338 -15.01 -24.20 -9.58
CA GLU A 338 -16.19 -24.70 -10.29
C GLU A 338 -15.94 -24.61 -11.79
N ASP A 339 -16.10 -25.73 -12.48
CA ASP A 339 -15.96 -25.88 -13.92
C ASP A 339 -17.17 -26.65 -14.48
N PRO A 340 -18.38 -26.05 -14.45
CA PRO A 340 -19.62 -26.76 -14.76
C PRO A 340 -19.62 -27.39 -16.16
N ASN A 341 -18.88 -26.81 -17.11
CA ASN A 341 -18.83 -27.26 -18.49
C ASN A 341 -17.60 -28.15 -18.80
N GLY A 342 -16.75 -28.45 -17.81
CA GLY A 342 -15.56 -29.29 -17.99
C GLY A 342 -14.55 -28.72 -18.98
N VAL A 343 -14.46 -27.40 -19.08
CA VAL A 343 -13.65 -26.70 -20.08
C VAL A 343 -12.18 -26.65 -19.68
N LEU A 344 -11.87 -26.65 -18.38
CA LEU A 344 -10.50 -26.54 -17.88
C LEU A 344 -9.72 -27.84 -18.10
N LYS A 345 -8.44 -27.72 -18.44
CA LYS A 345 -7.51 -28.86 -18.61
C LYS A 345 -6.37 -28.82 -17.60
N ILE A 346 -5.79 -29.98 -17.29
CA ILE A 346 -4.55 -30.08 -16.51
C ILE A 346 -3.46 -29.21 -17.18
N ASN A 347 -2.73 -28.46 -16.37
CA ASN A 347 -1.72 -27.46 -16.73
C ASN A 347 -2.27 -26.18 -17.40
N GLU A 348 -3.58 -26.02 -17.54
CA GLU A 348 -4.15 -24.72 -17.94
C GLU A 348 -3.90 -23.69 -16.84
N LYS A 349 -3.52 -22.47 -17.26
CA LYS A 349 -3.25 -21.37 -16.34
C LYS A 349 -4.42 -20.42 -16.25
N LEU A 350 -4.71 -19.98 -15.03
CA LEU A 350 -5.70 -18.96 -14.72
C LEU A 350 -5.03 -17.78 -14.03
N ARG A 351 -5.59 -16.59 -14.26
CA ARG A 351 -5.27 -15.37 -13.49
C ARG A 351 -6.34 -15.17 -12.44
N LEU A 352 -5.93 -14.98 -11.20
CA LEU A 352 -6.83 -14.68 -10.09
C LEU A 352 -6.58 -13.24 -9.62
N VAL A 353 -7.62 -12.42 -9.56
CA VAL A 353 -7.58 -11.17 -8.79
C VAL A 353 -7.62 -11.54 -7.32
N PRO A 354 -6.64 -11.14 -6.49
CA PRO A 354 -6.63 -11.50 -5.07
C PRO A 354 -7.81 -10.86 -4.33
N GLY A 355 -8.22 -11.46 -3.20
CA GLY A 355 -9.21 -10.84 -2.31
C GLY A 355 -8.73 -9.50 -1.75
N HIS A 356 -7.46 -9.45 -1.32
CA HIS A 356 -6.80 -8.28 -0.76
C HIS A 356 -5.34 -8.23 -1.22
N CYS A 357 -4.91 -7.12 -1.83
CA CYS A 357 -3.58 -7.00 -2.43
C CYS A 357 -2.43 -6.97 -1.40
N ASP A 358 -2.49 -6.16 -0.33
CA ASP A 358 -1.37 -5.98 0.60
C ASP A 358 -0.91 -7.29 1.28
N PRO A 359 -1.80 -8.12 1.86
CA PRO A 359 -1.37 -9.35 2.52
C PRO A 359 -0.93 -10.41 1.51
N THR A 360 -1.57 -10.47 0.34
CA THR A 360 -1.16 -11.33 -0.78
C THR A 360 0.26 -10.99 -1.22
N CYS A 361 0.59 -9.72 -1.40
CA CYS A 361 1.93 -9.28 -1.76
C CYS A 361 2.98 -9.72 -0.73
N ASN A 362 2.64 -9.67 0.56
CA ASN A 362 3.59 -9.97 1.63
C ASN A 362 3.94 -11.47 1.79
N VAL A 363 3.21 -12.39 1.13
CA VAL A 363 3.55 -13.83 1.13
C VAL A 363 4.42 -14.25 -0.05
N HIS A 364 4.74 -13.35 -0.98
CA HIS A 364 5.62 -13.62 -2.14
C HIS A 364 6.90 -12.81 -2.08
N ASP A 365 7.99 -13.37 -2.61
CA ASP A 365 9.29 -12.68 -2.71
C ASP A 365 9.45 -11.89 -4.03
N TRP A 366 8.61 -12.15 -5.04
CA TRP A 366 8.77 -11.59 -6.39
C TRP A 366 7.46 -11.16 -7.05
N TYR A 367 7.55 -10.12 -7.87
CA TYR A 367 6.59 -9.77 -8.91
C TYR A 367 7.18 -10.09 -10.28
N VAL A 368 6.41 -10.79 -11.11
CA VAL A 368 6.76 -11.01 -12.52
C VAL A 368 6.01 -9.99 -13.37
N GLY A 369 6.71 -8.94 -13.81
CA GLY A 369 6.13 -7.93 -14.69
C GLY A 369 6.01 -8.46 -16.11
N VAL A 370 4.77 -8.55 -16.61
CA VAL A 370 4.47 -9.06 -17.94
C VAL A 370 4.01 -7.95 -18.87
N ARG A 371 4.49 -7.99 -20.11
CA ARG A 371 4.02 -7.15 -21.21
C ARG A 371 4.07 -7.94 -22.51
N ASN A 372 3.05 -7.83 -23.34
CA ASN A 372 2.99 -8.51 -24.65
C ASN A 372 3.26 -10.04 -24.58
N GLY A 373 2.79 -10.71 -23.52
CA GLY A 373 2.98 -12.16 -23.31
C GLY A 373 4.40 -12.58 -22.93
N LYS A 374 5.25 -11.64 -22.52
CA LYS A 374 6.64 -11.87 -22.10
C LYS A 374 6.90 -11.30 -20.71
N VAL A 375 7.82 -11.93 -20.00
CA VAL A 375 8.38 -11.40 -18.75
C VAL A 375 9.33 -10.26 -19.10
N GLU A 376 8.93 -9.03 -18.83
CA GLU A 376 9.75 -7.84 -19.04
C GLU A 376 10.61 -7.56 -17.81
N THR A 377 10.03 -7.68 -16.61
CA THR A 377 10.71 -7.41 -15.35
C THR A 377 10.49 -8.51 -14.33
N LEU A 378 11.43 -8.63 -13.40
CA LEU A 378 11.29 -9.41 -12.18
C LEU A 378 11.70 -8.51 -11.02
N TRP A 379 10.75 -8.11 -10.20
CA TRP A 379 10.98 -7.18 -9.10
C TRP A 379 10.84 -7.87 -7.74
N PRO A 380 11.79 -7.68 -6.82
CA PRO A 380 11.67 -8.22 -5.48
C PRO A 380 10.59 -7.48 -4.68
N VAL A 381 9.88 -8.21 -3.83
CA VAL A 381 9.07 -7.65 -2.73
C VAL A 381 10.05 -7.23 -1.62
N SER A 382 10.76 -6.13 -1.87
CA SER A 382 11.94 -5.69 -1.12
C SER A 382 11.76 -5.67 0.41
N ALA A 383 10.56 -5.30 0.88
CA ALA A 383 10.20 -5.18 2.29
C ALA A 383 9.28 -6.31 2.79
N ARG A 384 9.22 -7.46 2.10
CA ARG A 384 8.48 -8.64 2.54
C ARG A 384 8.90 -9.03 3.97
N GLY A 385 7.90 -9.26 4.82
CA GLY A 385 8.09 -9.66 6.22
C GLY A 385 8.78 -8.63 7.11
N LYS A 386 9.12 -7.43 6.63
CA LYS A 386 9.71 -6.35 7.42
C LYS A 386 8.64 -5.66 8.27
N ALA A 387 8.26 -6.32 9.35
CA ALA A 387 7.18 -5.91 10.24
C ALA A 387 7.67 -5.37 11.61
N TYR A 388 8.99 -5.29 11.81
CA TYR A 388 9.64 -4.79 13.02
C TYR A 388 9.65 -3.27 13.07
#